data_AF-A0AAU8L287-F1
#
_entry.id   AF-A0AAU8L287-F1
#
_cell.length_a   1.000
_cell.length_b   1.000
_cell.length_c   1.000
_cell.angle_alpha   90.00
_cell.angle_beta   90.00
_cell.angle_gamma   90.00
#
_symmetry.space_group_name_H-M   'P 1'
#
loop_
_entity.id
_entity.type
_entity.pdbx_description
1 polymer ?
#
loop_
_entity_poly.entity_id
_entity_poly.type
_entity_poly.pdbx_seq_one_letter_code
_entity_poly.pdbx_strand_id
1 'polypeptide(L)' 'MGTFDLGVGAAFWLMNASALLCVIYGVINWNKDKEEKVLSTKSWEKDEAKMTKDLG' A
#
# COMPACT_ATOMS: atom_id res chain seq x y z
N MET A 1 -38.70 26.33 -5.56
CA MET A 1 -38.25 25.16 -4.76
C MET A 1 -38.43 23.92 -5.60
N GLY A 2 -37.37 23.18 -5.94
CA GLY A 2 -37.56 21.94 -6.70
C GLY A 2 -36.35 21.33 -7.41
N THR A 3 -35.17 21.96 -7.42
CA THR A 3 -33.93 21.25 -7.74
C THR A 3 -33.49 20.52 -6.49
N PHE A 4 -34.21 19.46 -6.10
CA PHE A 4 -33.78 18.54 -5.06
C PHE A 4 -32.51 17.83 -5.56
N ASP A 5 -31.41 18.54 -5.37
CA ASP A 5 -30.14 18.09 -4.86
C ASP A 5 -29.40 16.95 -5.56
N LEU A 6 -29.47 16.94 -6.89
CA LEU A 6 -28.54 16.16 -7.70
C LEU A 6 -27.07 16.45 -7.32
N GLY A 7 -26.77 17.66 -6.85
CA GLY A 7 -25.46 18.06 -6.35
C GLY A 7 -25.03 17.29 -5.10
N VAL A 8 -25.83 17.25 -4.04
CA VAL A 8 -25.50 16.49 -2.82
C VAL A 8 -25.53 14.99 -3.07
N GLY A 9 -26.46 14.48 -3.89
CA GLY A 9 -26.49 13.06 -4.27
C GLY A 9 -25.22 12.64 -5.01
N ALA A 10 -24.74 13.45 -5.96
CA ALA A 10 -23.48 13.23 -6.67
C ALA A 10 -22.27 13.35 -5.72
N ALA A 11 -22.23 14.37 -4.86
CA ALA A 11 -21.14 14.57 -3.90
C ALA A 11 -21.03 13.41 -2.91
N PHE A 12 -22.17 12.89 -2.41
CA PHE A 12 -22.22 11.74 -1.53
C PHE A 12 -21.60 10.51 -2.19
N TRP A 13 -21.99 10.18 -3.42
CA TRP A 13 -21.42 9.06 -4.15
C TRP A 13 -19.94 9.24 -4.48
N LEU A 14 -19.53 10.45 -4.84
CA LEU A 14 -18.13 10.77 -5.16
C LEU A 14 -17.22 10.60 -3.93
N MET A 15 -17.69 11.03 -2.76
CA MET A 15 -16.95 10.93 -1.50
C MET A 15 -16.79 9.47 -1.07
N ASN A 16 -17.85 8.67 -1.20
CA ASN A 16 -17.80 7.23 -0.94
C ASN A 16 -16.84 6.52 -1.91
N ALA A 17 -16.91 6.85 -3.20
CA ALA A 17 -16.00 6.29 -4.21
C ALA A 17 -14.53 6.64 -3.93
N SER A 18 -14.26 7.89 -3.52
CA SER A 18 -12.91 8.34 -3.12
C SER A 18 -12.40 7.59 -1.90
N ALA A 19 -13.22 7.46 -0.85
CA ALA A 19 -12.86 6.71 0.34
C ALA A 19 -12.56 5.24 0.02
N LEU A 20 -13.38 4.59 -0.81
CA LEU A 20 -13.15 3.23 -1.28
C LEU A 20 -11.84 3.11 -2.06
N LEU A 21 -11.55 4.02 -3.00
CA LEU A 21 -10.29 4.05 -3.74
C LEU A 21 -9.08 4.18 -2.81
N CYS A 22 -9.14 5.06 -1.80
CA CYS A 22 -8.08 5.22 -0.82
C CYS A 22 -7.81 3.93 -0.02
N VAL A 23 -8.88 3.26 0.43
CA VAL A 23 -8.75 1.99 1.18
C VAL A 23 -8.20 0.89 0.28
N ILE A 24 -8.71 0.73 -0.94
CA ILE A 24 -8.26 -0.28 -1.90
C ILE A 24 -6.79 -0.06 -2.25
N TYR A 25 -6.42 1.17 -2.60
CA TYR A 25 -5.03 1.53 -2.89
C TYR A 25 -4.12 1.28 -1.68
N GLY A 26 -4.57 1.70 -0.50
CA GLY A 26 -3.90 1.41 0.76
C GLY A 26 -3.64 -0.08 0.92
N VAL A 27 -4.67 -0.94 0.81
CA VAL A 27 -4.54 -2.39 0.94
C VAL A 27 -3.59 -3.00 -0.10
N ILE A 28 -3.69 -2.59 -1.36
CA ILE A 28 -2.81 -3.09 -2.44
C ILE A 28 -1.36 -2.65 -2.21
N ASN A 29 -1.14 -1.38 -1.84
CA ASN A 29 0.20 -0.84 -1.67
C ASN A 29 0.83 -1.23 -0.32
N TRP A 30 0.03 -1.52 0.71
CA TRP A 30 0.48 -1.86 2.06
C TRP A 30 1.43 -3.06 2.09
N ASN A 31 1.28 -3.98 1.13
CA ASN A 31 2.13 -5.16 1.06
C ASN A 31 3.37 -4.98 0.16
N LYS A 32 3.40 -3.97 -0.73
CA LYS A 32 4.55 -3.71 -1.60
C LYS A 32 5.80 -3.30 -0.82
N ASP A 33 5.64 -2.44 0.18
CA ASP A 33 6.74 -2.00 1.04
C ASP A 33 7.30 -3.14 1.93
N LYS A 34 6.49 -4.17 2.21
CA LYS A 34 6.94 -5.34 2.98
C LYS A 34 7.72 -6.32 2.11
N GLU A 35 7.31 -6.55 0.86
CA GLU A 35 8.05 -7.45 -0.03
C GLU A 35 9.44 -6.90 -0.37
N GLU A 36 9.58 -5.58 -0.54
CA GLU A 36 10.87 -4.94 -0.76
C GLU A 36 11.79 -5.04 0.48
N LYS A 37 11.25 -4.82 1.68
CA LYS A 37 12.03 -4.97 2.92
C LYS A 37 12.40 -6.41 3.22
N VAL A 38 11.52 -7.38 2.96
CA VAL A 38 11.79 -8.82 3.20
C VAL A 38 12.80 -9.38 2.19
N LEU A 39 12.76 -8.93 0.93
CA LEU A 39 13.76 -9.29 -0.08
C LEU A 39 15.13 -8.68 0.22
N SER A 40 15.15 -7.41 0.66
CA SER A 40 16.37 -6.76 1.14
C SER A 40 16.96 -7.53 2.33
N THR A 41 16.20 -7.75 3.41
CA THR A 41 16.72 -8.47 4.60
C THR A 41 17.27 -9.87 4.24
N LYS A 42 16.61 -10.63 3.35
CA LYS A 42 17.13 -11.94 2.91
C LYS A 42 18.45 -11.88 2.14
N SER A 43 18.74 -10.78 1.43
CA SER A 43 20.05 -10.63 0.78
C SER A 43 21.13 -10.29 1.79
N TRP A 44 20.84 -9.42 2.77
CA TRP A 44 21.76 -9.10 3.87
C TRP A 44 22.10 -10.33 4.72
N GLU A 45 21.12 -11.20 5.03
CA GLU A 45 21.37 -12.45 5.78
C GLU A 45 22.27 -13.43 5.02
N LYS A 46 22.14 -13.50 3.69
CA LYS A 46 22.98 -14.37 2.85
C LYS A 46 24.39 -13.82 2.69
N ASP A 47 24.52 -12.51 2.55
CA ASP A 47 25.83 -11.86 2.43
C ASP A 47 26.60 -11.93 3.75
N GLU A 48 25.95 -11.73 4.90
CA GLU A 48 26.57 -11.85 6.22
C GLU A 48 27.06 -13.29 6.51
N ALA A 49 26.25 -14.29 6.15
CA ALA A 49 26.62 -15.70 6.28
C ALA A 49 27.80 -16.11 5.39
N LYS A 50 28.01 -15.43 4.26
CA LYS A 50 29.14 -15.65 3.36
C LYS A 50 30.41 -14.97 3.89
N MET A 51 30.31 -13.74 4.40
CA MET A 51 31.43 -13.02 5.01
C MET A 51 31.97 -13.72 6.25
N THR A 52 31.11 -14.30 7.10
CA THR A 52 31.54 -15.06 8.30
C THR A 52 32.31 -16.34 7.94
N LYS A 53 32.01 -16.99 6.81
CA LYS A 53 32.69 -18.23 6.38
C LYS A 53 34.06 -17.98 5.72
N ASP A 54 34.27 -16.80 5.15
CA ASP A 54 35.54 -16.39 4.53
C ASP A 54 36.55 -15.83 5.55
N LEU A 55 36.13 -15.59 6.80
CA LEU A 55 36.93 -15.02 7.90
C LEU A 55 37.25 -16.02 9.04
N GLY A 56 36.89 -17.29 8.89
CA GLY A 56 37.12 -18.38 9.86
C GLY A 56 37.96 -19.50 9.31
#